data_AF-A0A8K0QGR8-F1
#
_entry.id   AF-A0A8K0QGR8-F1
#
_cell.length_a   1.000
_cell.length_b   1.000
_cell.length_c   1.000
_cell.angle_alpha   90.00
_cell.angle_beta   90.00
_cell.angle_gamma   90.00
#
_symmetry.space_group_name_H-M   'P 1'
#
loop_
_entity.id
_entity.type
_entity.pdbx_description
1 polymer ?
#
loop_
_entity_poly.entity_id
_entity_poly.type
_entity_poly.pdbx_seq_one_letter_code
_entity_poly.pdbx_strand_id
1 'polypeptide(L)'
;MWKRLPLTRIGLGRTRVRLEYVLIPHIPASSSTRNSIKKHNFEAPHHDLGLHLETTTQLLTPGTLDPDALTFTCWPKRDEHCLVGFLAGTINPGIHKGLEQNFKGTLIGLCPRFFELPDLKEVIRKFDRKDTTLVVTAALTIVHEMQHVLMTTGKGRVCYDHKYDAEECKKLDEKEKTTNAQNMALFALDVTAHPERGCLSPKEGCCWC
;
A
#
# COMPACT_ATOMS: atom_id res chain seq x y z
N MET A 1 27.61 58.45 0.13
CA MET A 1 26.73 58.96 -0.96
C MET A 1 27.03 58.09 -2.16
N TRP A 2 26.10 57.38 -2.80
CA TRP A 2 25.10 57.91 -3.73
C TRP A 2 23.80 57.08 -3.75
N LYS A 3 22.72 57.73 -4.20
CA LYS A 3 21.30 57.36 -4.14
C LYS A 3 20.86 56.30 -5.16
N ARG A 4 19.74 55.63 -4.84
CA ARG A 4 18.89 54.76 -5.68
C ARG A 4 18.50 55.38 -7.02
N LEU A 5 18.23 54.54 -8.03
CA LEU A 5 17.06 54.64 -8.92
C LEU A 5 16.55 53.23 -9.33
N PRO A 6 15.27 53.09 -9.75
CA PRO A 6 14.49 51.87 -9.72
C PRO A 6 14.50 51.09 -11.05
N LEU A 7 14.13 49.81 -11.02
CA LEU A 7 13.80 49.05 -12.22
C LEU A 7 12.33 48.62 -12.19
N THR A 8 11.64 48.97 -13.26
CA THR A 8 10.25 48.64 -13.56
C THR A 8 10.24 47.72 -14.79
N ARG A 9 9.52 46.59 -14.72
CA ARG A 9 9.07 45.67 -15.81
C ARG A 9 10.19 45.05 -16.69
N ILE A 10 10.15 43.77 -17.06
CA ILE A 10 9.33 43.17 -18.13
C ILE A 10 9.30 41.65 -17.91
N GLY A 11 8.18 41.02 -18.28
CA GLY A 11 7.90 39.63 -18.01
C GLY A 11 8.81 38.62 -18.69
N LEU A 12 8.92 37.46 -18.05
CA LEU A 12 9.16 36.18 -18.69
C LEU A 12 8.21 35.19 -18.02
N GLY A 13 7.53 34.41 -18.85
CA GLY A 13 6.48 33.49 -18.44
C GLY A 13 6.89 32.70 -17.21
N ARG A 14 5.93 32.50 -16.30
CA ARG A 14 5.99 31.34 -15.42
C ARG A 14 5.95 30.13 -16.32
N THR A 15 7.12 29.67 -16.75
CA THR A 15 7.35 28.27 -17.04
C THR A 15 6.84 27.57 -15.78
N ARG A 16 5.62 27.01 -15.86
CA ARG A 16 5.24 25.96 -14.94
C ARG A 16 6.31 24.92 -15.16
N VAL A 17 7.28 24.88 -14.26
CA VAL A 17 8.14 23.73 -14.12
C VAL A 17 7.15 22.62 -13.74
N ARG A 18 6.71 21.90 -14.77
CA ARG A 18 5.98 20.66 -14.64
C ARG A 18 7.03 19.70 -14.13
N LEU A 19 7.25 19.75 -12.82
CA LEU A 19 8.05 18.75 -12.13
C LEU A 19 7.28 17.45 -12.28
N GLU A 20 7.68 16.66 -13.26
CA GLU A 20 7.37 15.25 -13.42
C GLU A 20 7.88 14.51 -12.18
N TYR A 21 7.16 14.62 -11.07
CA TYR A 21 7.27 13.67 -9.96
C TYR A 21 6.46 12.43 -10.33
N VAL A 22 7.04 11.68 -11.27
CA VAL A 22 6.60 10.34 -11.64
C VAL A 22 7.18 9.37 -10.65
N LEU A 23 6.41 9.01 -9.62
CA LEU A 23 6.61 7.74 -8.95
C LEU A 23 5.34 6.88 -8.94
N ILE A 24 4.12 7.44 -8.79
CA ILE A 24 2.86 6.87 -9.34
C ILE A 24 1.81 7.98 -9.64
N PRO A 25 2.03 8.94 -10.56
CA PRO A 25 0.95 9.81 -11.00
C PRO A 25 0.10 8.99 -11.98
N HIS A 26 -1.09 8.62 -11.53
CA HIS A 26 -2.06 7.83 -12.25
C HIS A 26 -1.62 6.37 -12.44
N ILE A 27 -2.16 5.47 -11.62
CA ILE A 27 -2.56 4.18 -12.16
C ILE A 27 -3.42 4.54 -13.39
N PRO A 28 -2.93 4.33 -14.64
CA PRO A 28 -3.75 4.61 -15.81
C PRO A 28 -4.94 3.68 -15.66
N ALA A 29 -6.13 4.25 -15.66
CA ALA A 29 -7.31 3.49 -15.33
C ALA A 29 -8.51 4.32 -15.76
N SER A 30 -9.51 3.65 -16.31
CA SER A 30 -10.82 4.25 -16.54
C SER A 30 -11.37 4.83 -15.23
N SER A 31 -12.24 5.83 -15.30
CA SER A 31 -12.89 6.37 -14.09
C SER A 31 -13.65 5.29 -13.30
N SER A 32 -14.24 4.31 -13.99
CA SER A 32 -14.86 3.15 -13.35
C SER A 32 -13.84 2.32 -12.56
N THR A 33 -12.70 2.01 -13.17
CA THR A 33 -11.60 1.28 -12.52
C THR A 33 -11.06 2.03 -11.31
N ARG A 34 -10.86 3.35 -11.42
CA ARG A 34 -10.40 4.19 -10.29
C ARG A 34 -11.39 4.20 -9.12
N ASN A 35 -12.69 4.34 -9.41
CA ASN A 35 -13.72 4.29 -8.38
C ASN A 35 -13.79 2.91 -7.70
N SER A 36 -13.63 1.85 -8.48
CA SER A 36 -13.57 0.48 -7.95
C SER A 36 -12.34 0.28 -7.05
N ILE A 37 -11.16 0.74 -7.49
CA ILE A 37 -9.93 0.74 -6.67
C ILE A 37 -10.15 1.51 -5.36
N LYS A 38 -10.69 2.73 -5.42
CA LYS A 38 -10.97 3.54 -4.23
C LYS A 38 -11.80 2.77 -3.21
N LYS A 39 -12.93 2.22 -3.67
CA LYS A 39 -13.89 1.52 -2.82
C LYS A 39 -13.32 0.23 -2.22
N HIS A 40 -12.67 -0.58 -3.05
CA HIS A 40 -12.32 -1.95 -2.68
C HIS A 40 -10.89 -2.12 -2.17
N ASN A 41 -9.95 -1.27 -2.60
CA ASN A 41 -8.53 -1.40 -2.29
C ASN A 41 -8.04 -0.36 -1.27
N PHE A 42 -8.85 0.67 -0.95
CA PHE A 42 -8.51 1.71 0.04
C PHE A 42 -9.57 1.89 1.12
N GLU A 43 -10.82 2.21 0.75
CA GLU A 43 -11.89 2.43 1.73
C GLU A 43 -12.22 1.17 2.54
N ALA A 44 -12.33 0.00 1.87
CA ALA A 44 -12.61 -1.26 2.54
C ALA A 44 -11.47 -1.70 3.50
N PRO A 45 -10.19 -1.74 3.10
CA PRO A 45 -9.11 -2.01 4.04
C PRO A 45 -9.04 -1.02 5.19
N HIS A 46 -9.28 0.28 4.95
CA HIS A 46 -9.29 1.28 6.00
C HIS A 46 -10.41 1.02 7.02
N HIS A 47 -11.61 0.68 6.54
CA HIS A 47 -12.72 0.29 7.39
C HIS A 47 -12.38 -0.95 8.23
N ASP A 48 -11.88 -2.02 7.61
CA ASP A 48 -11.59 -3.29 8.28
C ASP A 48 -10.48 -3.14 9.32
N LEU A 49 -9.43 -2.36 9.03
CA LEU A 49 -8.37 -2.05 9.99
C LEU A 49 -8.79 -1.08 11.10
N GLY A 50 -9.86 -0.31 10.87
CA GLY A 50 -10.44 0.62 11.85
C GLY A 50 -11.37 -0.07 12.86
N LEU A 51 -11.77 -1.32 12.62
CA LEU A 51 -12.59 -2.11 13.54
C LEU A 51 -11.79 -2.49 14.79
N HIS A 52 -12.48 -2.67 15.92
CA HIS A 52 -11.85 -3.08 17.18
C HIS A 52 -11.20 -4.45 17.03
N LEU A 53 -9.87 -4.48 17.15
CA LEU A 53 -9.09 -5.71 17.22
C LEU A 53 -9.32 -6.38 18.58
N GLU A 54 -10.13 -7.42 18.60
CA GLU A 54 -10.19 -8.32 19.75
C GLU A 54 -8.89 -9.14 19.79
N THR A 55 -8.07 -8.90 20.82
CA THR A 55 -6.81 -9.63 20.98
C THR A 55 -7.06 -10.89 21.79
N THR A 56 -7.08 -12.04 21.12
CA THR A 56 -7.05 -13.35 21.78
C THR A 56 -5.71 -14.04 21.54
N THR A 57 -4.99 -14.33 22.63
CA THR A 57 -3.77 -15.13 22.58
C THR A 57 -4.15 -16.61 22.56
N GLN A 58 -4.53 -17.12 21.39
CA GLN A 58 -4.82 -18.54 21.19
C GLN A 58 -3.81 -19.17 20.24
N LEU A 59 -3.47 -20.43 20.49
CA LEU A 59 -2.70 -21.22 19.53
C LEU A 59 -3.58 -21.42 18.29
N LEU A 60 -3.25 -20.73 17.21
CA LEU A 60 -4.03 -20.77 16.00
C LEU A 60 -3.89 -22.13 15.32
N THR A 61 -5.00 -22.85 15.25
CA THR A 61 -5.11 -23.99 14.34
C THR A 61 -5.94 -23.57 13.12
N PRO A 62 -5.60 -23.99 11.90
CA PRO A 62 -6.33 -23.54 10.71
C PRO A 62 -7.82 -23.91 10.65
N GLY A 63 -8.24 -24.92 11.41
CA GLY A 63 -9.66 -25.26 11.60
C GLY A 63 -10.43 -24.38 12.59
N THR A 64 -9.72 -23.61 13.44
CA THR A 64 -10.32 -22.72 14.45
C THR A 64 -10.49 -21.27 13.99
N LEU A 65 -10.05 -20.94 12.78
CA LEU A 65 -10.21 -19.60 12.21
C LEU A 65 -11.69 -19.31 11.96
N ASP A 66 -12.14 -18.13 12.37
CA ASP A 66 -13.47 -17.62 12.05
C ASP A 66 -13.54 -17.34 10.53
N PRO A 67 -14.49 -17.95 9.78
CA PRO A 67 -14.63 -17.72 8.35
C PRO A 67 -14.95 -16.27 7.98
N ASP A 68 -15.54 -15.50 8.91
CA ASP A 68 -16.02 -14.14 8.68
C ASP A 68 -15.12 -13.07 9.31
N ALA A 69 -13.98 -13.45 9.88
CA ALA A 69 -13.02 -12.53 10.49
C ALA A 69 -11.64 -12.55 9.83
N LEU A 70 -10.95 -11.41 9.90
CA LEU A 70 -9.54 -11.30 9.56
C LEU A 70 -8.68 -11.57 10.80
N THR A 71 -7.85 -12.60 10.73
CA THR A 71 -6.93 -12.96 11.82
C THR A 71 -5.51 -12.46 11.56
N PHE A 72 -4.87 -11.80 12.52
CA PHE A 72 -3.43 -11.53 12.48
C PHE A 72 -2.69 -12.56 13.33
N THR A 73 -1.60 -13.09 12.79
CA THR A 73 -0.76 -14.06 13.51
C THR A 73 0.72 -13.76 13.37
N CYS A 74 1.52 -14.17 14.35
CA CYS A 74 2.97 -14.13 14.25
C CYS A 74 3.47 -15.49 13.77
N TRP A 75 4.17 -15.52 12.65
CA TRP A 75 4.83 -16.75 12.20
C TRP A 75 6.09 -17.03 13.02
N PRO A 76 6.39 -18.31 13.30
CA PRO A 76 7.60 -18.67 13.99
C PRO A 76 8.82 -18.27 13.15
N LYS A 77 9.91 -17.86 13.80
CA LYS A 77 11.15 -17.41 13.12
C LYS A 77 11.73 -18.44 12.13
N ARG A 78 11.43 -19.73 12.35
CA ARG A 78 11.90 -20.85 11.52
C ARG A 78 10.90 -21.26 10.44
N ASP A 79 9.79 -20.54 10.30
CA ASP A 79 8.87 -20.75 9.18
C ASP A 79 9.60 -20.47 7.86
N GLU A 80 9.37 -21.33 6.86
CA GLU A 80 10.07 -21.26 5.58
C GLU A 80 9.86 -19.89 4.89
N HIS A 81 8.65 -19.33 4.96
CA HIS A 81 8.33 -18.03 4.37
C HIS A 81 9.20 -16.92 4.97
N CYS A 82 9.41 -16.96 6.30
CA CYS A 82 10.26 -16.00 6.98
C CYS A 82 11.75 -16.19 6.68
N LEU A 83 12.19 -17.44 6.46
CA LEU A 83 13.58 -17.76 6.12
C LEU A 83 13.95 -17.28 4.71
N VAL A 84 13.02 -17.33 3.76
CA VAL A 84 13.24 -16.79 2.40
C VAL A 84 13.06 -15.27 2.31
N GLY A 85 12.82 -14.62 3.46
CA GLY A 85 12.90 -13.17 3.60
C GLY A 85 11.58 -12.41 3.52
N PHE A 86 10.43 -13.11 3.59
CA PHE A 86 9.14 -12.45 3.59
C PHE A 86 8.95 -11.64 4.88
N LEU A 87 8.19 -10.55 4.78
CA LEU A 87 7.82 -9.71 5.93
C LEU A 87 6.46 -10.13 6.49
N ALA A 88 5.52 -10.45 5.60
CA ALA A 88 4.21 -10.95 5.93
C ALA A 88 3.69 -11.83 4.78
N GLY A 89 2.52 -12.43 4.96
CA GLY A 89 1.80 -13.09 3.89
C GLY A 89 0.34 -13.34 4.24
N THR A 90 -0.51 -13.28 3.22
CA THR A 90 -1.95 -13.46 3.34
C THR A 90 -2.39 -14.87 2.92
N ILE A 91 -3.22 -15.51 3.75
CA ILE A 91 -3.84 -16.80 3.47
C ILE A 91 -5.36 -16.61 3.49
N ASN A 92 -6.00 -16.72 2.32
CA ASN A 92 -7.45 -16.73 2.20
C ASN A 92 -8.04 -18.12 2.53
N PRO A 93 -9.34 -18.24 2.85
CA PRO A 93 -9.98 -19.52 3.11
C PRO A 93 -9.86 -20.50 1.93
N GLY A 94 -9.74 -21.79 2.25
CA GLY A 94 -9.65 -22.87 1.28
C GLY A 94 -8.40 -23.74 1.42
N ILE A 95 -8.20 -24.60 0.43
CA ILE A 95 -7.11 -25.58 0.41
C ILE A 95 -5.84 -24.96 -0.16
N HIS A 96 -4.80 -24.89 0.66
CA HIS A 96 -3.47 -24.42 0.28
C HIS A 96 -2.53 -25.60 0.11
N LYS A 97 -2.25 -25.98 -1.15
CA LYS A 97 -1.43 -27.15 -1.47
C LYS A 97 -0.01 -27.05 -0.90
N GLY A 98 0.59 -25.85 -0.90
CA GLY A 98 1.94 -25.64 -0.36
C GLY A 98 2.03 -25.80 1.17
N LEU A 99 0.91 -25.69 1.87
CA LEU A 99 0.82 -25.85 3.33
C LEU A 99 0.16 -27.18 3.72
N GLU A 100 -0.26 -27.98 2.73
CA GLU A 100 -1.05 -29.20 2.91
C GLU A 100 -2.25 -29.04 3.86
N GLN A 101 -2.90 -27.87 3.82
CA GLN A 101 -3.86 -27.48 4.84
C GLN A 101 -5.06 -26.73 4.27
N ASN A 102 -6.22 -26.96 4.90
CA ASN A 102 -7.45 -26.25 4.63
C ASN A 102 -7.70 -25.19 5.70
N PHE A 103 -7.73 -23.92 5.29
CA PHE A 103 -7.97 -22.79 6.19
C PHE A 103 -9.44 -22.40 6.16
N LYS A 104 -10.07 -22.33 7.35
CA LYS A 104 -11.49 -21.97 7.46
C LYS A 104 -11.73 -20.47 7.31
N GLY A 105 -10.79 -19.64 7.73
CA GLY A 105 -10.86 -18.18 7.73
C GLY A 105 -9.63 -17.53 7.12
N THR A 106 -9.68 -16.20 6.98
CA THR A 106 -8.58 -15.41 6.41
C THR A 106 -7.57 -15.05 7.48
N LEU A 107 -6.28 -15.16 7.18
CA LEU A 107 -5.23 -14.65 8.07
C LEU A 107 -4.14 -13.88 7.32
N ILE A 108 -3.50 -12.97 8.06
CA ILE A 108 -2.24 -12.34 7.70
C ILE A 108 -1.20 -12.81 8.73
N GLY A 109 -0.20 -13.53 8.24
CA GLY A 109 0.95 -13.95 9.02
C GLY A 109 2.06 -12.90 8.96
N LEU A 110 2.66 -12.59 10.11
CA LEU A 110 3.71 -11.60 10.26
C LEU A 110 5.02 -12.29 10.66
N CYS A 111 6.08 -12.10 9.86
CA CYS A 111 7.40 -12.60 10.19
C CYS A 111 8.11 -11.72 11.22
N PRO A 112 9.09 -12.24 11.99
CA PRO A 112 9.79 -11.42 12.99
C PRO A 112 10.39 -10.12 12.45
N ARG A 113 10.94 -10.14 11.22
CA ARG A 113 11.51 -8.95 10.56
C ARG A 113 10.51 -7.83 10.31
N PHE A 114 9.21 -8.12 10.26
CA PHE A 114 8.15 -7.11 10.17
C PHE A 114 8.20 -6.12 11.33
N PHE A 115 8.48 -6.63 12.54
CA PHE A 115 8.53 -5.82 13.76
C PHE A 115 9.82 -5.02 13.90
N GLU A 116 10.78 -5.24 12.99
CA GLU A 116 12.07 -4.54 12.92
C GLU A 116 12.07 -3.48 11.79
N LEU A 117 10.94 -3.27 11.10
CA LEU A 117 10.82 -2.31 10.00
C LEU A 117 10.90 -0.85 10.49
N PRO A 118 11.40 0.08 9.66
CA PRO A 118 11.57 1.47 10.06
C PRO A 118 10.25 2.21 10.25
N ASP A 119 10.34 3.37 10.92
CA ASP A 119 9.23 4.27 11.13
C ASP A 119 8.75 4.95 9.83
N LEU A 120 7.45 5.23 9.75
CA LEU A 120 6.83 5.86 8.58
C LEU A 120 7.44 7.22 8.23
N LYS A 121 7.84 8.02 9.22
CA LYS A 121 8.47 9.32 8.95
C LYS A 121 9.82 9.17 8.28
N GLU A 122 10.58 8.11 8.59
CA GLU A 122 11.85 7.85 7.92
C GLU A 122 11.61 7.45 6.46
N VAL A 123 10.64 6.56 6.21
CA VAL A 123 10.30 6.10 4.86
C VAL A 123 9.77 7.24 4.00
N ILE A 124 8.93 8.13 4.52
CA ILE A 124 8.47 9.33 3.80
C ILE A 124 9.66 10.21 3.39
N ARG A 125 10.63 10.46 4.28
CA ARG A 125 11.82 11.26 3.93
C ARG A 125 12.66 10.61 2.83
N LYS A 126 12.80 9.27 2.87
CA LYS A 126 13.51 8.50 1.83
C LYS A 126 12.74 8.56 0.49
N PHE A 127 11.43 8.46 0.55
CA PHE A 127 10.53 8.59 -0.60
C PHE A 127 10.67 9.96 -1.28
N ASP A 128 10.60 11.05 -0.53
CA ASP A 128 10.76 12.43 -1.05
C ASP A 128 12.11 12.63 -1.75
N ARG A 129 13.16 11.99 -1.25
CA ARG A 129 14.52 12.07 -1.78
C ARG A 129 14.77 11.13 -2.95
N LYS A 130 13.80 10.30 -3.33
CA LYS A 130 13.96 9.23 -4.33
C LYS A 130 15.13 8.31 -3.97
N ASP A 131 15.27 8.00 -2.69
CA ASP A 131 16.32 7.14 -2.17
C ASP A 131 16.10 5.70 -2.65
N THR A 132 17.13 5.10 -3.28
CA THR A 132 17.08 3.72 -3.80
C THR A 132 17.13 2.67 -2.70
N THR A 133 17.37 3.08 -1.44
CA THR A 133 17.35 2.22 -0.25
C THR A 133 16.00 2.26 0.47
N LEU A 134 14.96 2.80 -0.16
CA LEU A 134 13.61 2.80 0.37
C LEU A 134 13.16 1.36 0.67
N VAL A 135 12.79 1.12 1.92
CA VAL A 135 12.14 -0.11 2.37
C VAL A 135 10.74 0.24 2.85
N VAL A 136 9.82 -0.73 2.76
CA VAL A 136 8.46 -0.57 3.28
C VAL A 136 8.46 -0.51 4.81
N THR A 137 7.47 0.16 5.38
CA THR A 137 7.19 0.10 6.83
C THR A 137 6.23 -1.04 7.17
N ALA A 138 6.11 -1.36 8.46
CA ALA A 138 5.07 -2.26 8.94
C ALA A 138 3.68 -1.86 8.43
N ALA A 139 3.31 -0.58 8.52
CA ALA A 139 2.02 -0.10 8.04
C ALA A 139 1.83 -0.32 6.52
N LEU A 140 2.84 -0.04 5.70
CA LEU A 140 2.77 -0.26 4.26
C LEU A 140 2.75 -1.74 3.89
N THR A 141 3.44 -2.59 4.66
CA THR A 141 3.34 -4.05 4.52
C THR A 141 1.92 -4.52 4.82
N ILE A 142 1.25 -4.01 5.85
CA ILE A 142 -0.16 -4.34 6.08
C ILE A 142 -1.04 -3.86 4.93
N VAL A 143 -0.84 -2.63 4.43
CA VAL A 143 -1.60 -2.13 3.27
C VAL A 143 -1.43 -3.04 2.06
N HIS A 144 -0.21 -3.53 1.82
CA HIS A 144 0.09 -4.51 0.78
C HIS A 144 -0.69 -5.82 0.99
N GLU A 145 -0.56 -6.45 2.16
CA GLU A 145 -1.21 -7.73 2.47
C GLU A 145 -2.74 -7.64 2.37
N MET A 146 -3.33 -6.55 2.84
CA MET A 146 -4.77 -6.32 2.75
C MET A 146 -5.29 -6.34 1.31
N GLN A 147 -4.44 -6.10 0.30
CA GLN A 147 -4.85 -6.20 -1.11
C GLN A 147 -5.07 -7.64 -1.59
N HIS A 148 -4.54 -8.62 -0.88
CA HIS A 148 -4.76 -10.03 -1.14
C HIS A 148 -5.98 -10.58 -0.39
N VAL A 149 -6.48 -9.87 0.62
CA VAL A 149 -7.60 -10.32 1.46
C VAL A 149 -8.89 -10.28 0.65
N LEU A 150 -9.45 -11.48 0.40
CA LEU A 150 -10.60 -11.66 -0.46
C LEU A 150 -11.87 -11.04 0.12
N MET A 151 -12.07 -11.18 1.43
CA MET A 151 -13.25 -10.65 2.12
C MET A 151 -13.28 -9.11 2.16
N THR A 152 -12.11 -8.47 2.17
CA THR A 152 -11.97 -7.01 2.16
C THR A 152 -12.09 -6.45 0.75
N THR A 153 -11.27 -6.94 -0.18
CA THR A 153 -11.22 -6.38 -1.55
C THR A 153 -12.34 -6.89 -2.46
N GLY A 154 -12.84 -8.11 -2.19
CA GLY A 154 -13.80 -8.80 -3.05
C GLY A 154 -13.13 -9.51 -4.25
N LYS A 155 -13.76 -10.59 -4.73
CA LYS A 155 -13.22 -11.49 -5.78
C LYS A 155 -12.74 -10.78 -7.04
N GLY A 156 -13.36 -9.66 -7.41
CA GLY A 156 -13.02 -8.90 -8.61
C GLY A 156 -11.81 -7.97 -8.48
N ARG A 157 -11.29 -7.75 -7.25
CA ARG A 157 -10.31 -6.69 -6.94
C ARG A 157 -9.14 -7.14 -6.07
N VAL A 158 -9.02 -8.45 -5.83
CA VAL A 158 -7.82 -9.05 -5.25
C VAL A 158 -6.61 -8.70 -6.11
N CYS A 159 -5.54 -8.25 -5.46
CA CYS A 159 -4.27 -7.99 -6.11
C CYS A 159 -3.34 -9.21 -6.04
N TYR A 160 -2.24 -9.11 -6.78
CA TYR A 160 -1.18 -10.11 -6.91
C TYR A 160 0.19 -9.45 -6.69
N ASP A 161 1.22 -10.29 -6.53
CA ASP A 161 2.60 -9.85 -6.38
C ASP A 161 3.35 -9.90 -7.70
N HIS A 162 3.12 -8.88 -8.53
CA HIS A 162 3.81 -8.76 -9.81
C HIS A 162 5.26 -8.30 -9.62
N LYS A 163 5.46 -7.25 -8.82
CA LYS A 163 6.77 -6.65 -8.48
C LYS A 163 6.73 -5.98 -7.11
N TYR A 164 7.89 -5.94 -6.46
CA TYR A 164 8.08 -5.34 -5.13
C TYR A 164 8.92 -4.06 -5.14
N ASP A 165 9.95 -4.00 -6.00
CA ASP A 165 10.80 -2.82 -6.13
C ASP A 165 10.04 -1.66 -6.80
N ALA A 166 10.22 -0.44 -6.30
CA ALA A 166 9.47 0.72 -6.77
C ALA A 166 9.77 1.06 -8.24
N GLU A 167 11.01 0.89 -8.72
CA GLU A 167 11.36 1.13 -10.12
C GLU A 167 10.82 0.02 -11.03
N GLU A 168 10.82 -1.22 -10.57
CA GLU A 168 10.19 -2.33 -11.30
C GLU A 168 8.66 -2.19 -11.37
N CYS A 169 8.02 -1.73 -10.28
CA CYS A 169 6.58 -1.45 -10.24
C CYS A 169 6.15 -0.39 -11.25
N LYS A 170 7.04 0.55 -11.63
CA LYS A 170 6.75 1.54 -12.67
C LYS A 170 6.72 0.96 -14.07
N LYS A 171 7.46 -0.14 -14.31
CA LYS A 171 7.59 -0.78 -15.62
C LYS A 171 6.43 -1.71 -15.95
N LEU A 172 5.65 -2.10 -14.95
CA LEU A 172 4.42 -2.86 -15.10
C LEU A 172 3.44 -2.19 -16.07
N ASP A 173 2.67 -3.00 -16.79
CA ASP A 173 1.60 -2.50 -17.64
C ASP A 173 0.42 -1.94 -16.81
N GLU A 174 -0.57 -1.35 -17.49
CA GLU A 174 -1.72 -0.75 -16.83
C GLU A 174 -2.48 -1.76 -15.95
N LYS A 175 -2.74 -2.95 -16.48
CA LYS A 175 -3.51 -4.00 -15.81
C LYS A 175 -2.75 -4.52 -14.60
N GLU A 176 -1.47 -4.79 -14.76
CA GLU A 176 -0.58 -5.22 -13.69
C GLU A 176 -0.49 -4.15 -12.59
N LYS A 177 -0.29 -2.88 -12.93
CA LYS A 177 -0.29 -1.77 -11.95
C LYS A 177 -1.59 -1.70 -11.15
N THR A 178 -2.74 -1.86 -11.80
CA THR A 178 -4.06 -1.85 -11.13
C THR A 178 -4.33 -3.09 -10.29
N THR A 179 -3.49 -4.12 -10.38
CA THR A 179 -3.66 -5.40 -9.68
C THR A 179 -2.39 -5.83 -8.93
N ASN A 180 -1.41 -4.95 -8.75
CA ASN A 180 -0.20 -5.21 -7.98
C ASN A 180 -0.38 -4.67 -6.55
N ALA A 181 -0.26 -5.54 -5.54
CA ALA A 181 -0.44 -5.14 -4.14
C ALA A 181 0.56 -4.06 -3.73
N GLN A 182 1.81 -4.20 -4.18
CA GLN A 182 2.85 -3.22 -3.91
C GLN A 182 2.56 -1.84 -4.52
N ASN A 183 1.96 -1.76 -5.72
CA ASN A 183 1.58 -0.47 -6.30
C ASN A 183 0.51 0.24 -5.45
N MET A 184 -0.40 -0.50 -4.82
CA MET A 184 -1.38 0.09 -3.90
C MET A 184 -0.71 0.64 -2.63
N ALA A 185 0.24 -0.10 -2.05
CA ALA A 185 1.01 0.36 -0.90
C ALA A 185 1.87 1.60 -1.22
N LEU A 186 2.53 1.62 -2.38
CA LEU A 186 3.30 2.77 -2.84
C LEU A 186 2.41 3.99 -3.13
N PHE A 187 1.19 3.78 -3.62
CA PHE A 187 0.22 4.88 -3.78
C PHE A 187 -0.25 5.42 -2.42
N ALA A 188 -0.52 4.54 -1.45
CA ALA A 188 -0.82 4.97 -0.08
C ALA A 188 0.33 5.79 0.53
N LEU A 189 1.58 5.39 0.29
CA LEU A 189 2.76 6.16 0.69
C LEU A 189 2.79 7.54 0.02
N ASP A 190 2.56 7.64 -1.30
CA ASP A 190 2.54 8.91 -2.03
C ASP A 190 1.47 9.86 -1.49
N VAL A 191 0.24 9.37 -1.26
CA VAL A 191 -0.84 10.18 -0.67
C VAL A 191 -0.53 10.56 0.77
N THR A 192 0.09 9.68 1.55
CA THR A 192 0.48 10.00 2.94
C THR A 192 1.57 11.08 2.98
N ALA A 193 2.55 11.02 2.06
CA ALA A 193 3.61 12.02 1.94
C ALA A 193 3.10 13.35 1.35
N HIS A 194 2.12 13.26 0.45
CA HIS A 194 1.59 14.38 -0.33
C HIS A 194 0.06 14.30 -0.42
N PRO A 195 -0.67 14.66 0.66
CA PRO A 195 -2.13 14.50 0.75
C PRO A 195 -2.90 15.17 -0.39
N GLU A 196 -2.39 16.27 -0.93
CA GLU A 196 -2.98 16.99 -2.05
C GLU A 196 -3.06 16.15 -3.35
N ARG A 197 -2.19 15.15 -3.50
CA ARG A 197 -2.21 14.22 -4.65
C ARG A 197 -3.31 13.17 -4.54
N GLY A 198 -3.83 12.99 -3.33
CA GLY A 198 -5.02 12.21 -3.08
C GLY A 198 -6.31 12.92 -3.46
N CYS A 199 -6.34 14.13 -4.01
CA CYS A 199 -7.60 14.83 -4.30
C CYS A 199 -7.90 14.82 -5.81
N LEU A 200 -9.08 14.32 -6.22
CA LEU A 200 -9.50 14.30 -7.63
C LEU A 200 -9.87 15.71 -8.16
N SER A 201 -10.26 16.64 -7.27
CA SER A 201 -10.35 18.07 -7.58
C SER A 201 -10.26 18.94 -6.31
N PRO A 202 -9.79 20.20 -6.39
CA PRO A 202 -9.77 21.14 -5.26
C PRO A 202 -11.17 21.53 -4.76
N LYS A 203 -12.24 21.22 -5.51
CA LYS A 203 -13.62 21.66 -5.23
C LYS A 203 -14.47 20.58 -4.56
N GLU A 204 -14.05 19.33 -4.58
CA GLU A 204 -14.88 18.21 -4.09
C GLU A 204 -14.60 17.81 -2.64
N GLY A 205 -13.65 18.45 -1.96
CA GLY A 205 -13.48 18.35 -0.50
C GLY A 205 -13.01 16.98 0.05
N CYS A 206 -13.31 15.88 -0.64
CA CYS A 206 -12.82 14.54 -0.32
C CYS A 206 -11.56 14.25 -1.13
N CYS A 207 -10.44 14.39 -0.44
CA CYS A 207 -9.22 13.67 -0.80
C CYS A 207 -9.41 12.18 -0.46
N TRP A 208 -8.55 11.29 -0.92
CA TRP A 208 -8.54 9.85 -0.59
C TRP A 208 -8.15 9.62 0.89
N CYS A 209 -8.83 10.31 1.81
CA CYS A 209 -8.65 10.30 3.25
C CYS A 209 -9.95 9.86 3.93
#